data_AF-A0A5M4B760-F1
#
_entry.id   AF-A0A5M4B760-F1
#
_cell.length_a   1.000
_cell.length_b   1.000
_cell.length_c   1.000
_cell.angle_alpha   90.00
_cell.angle_beta   90.00
_cell.angle_gamma   90.00
#
_symmetry.space_group_name_H-M   'P 1'
#
loop_
_entity.id
_entity.type
_entity.pdbx_description
1 polymer ?
#
loop_
_entity_poly.entity_id
_entity_poly.type
_entity_poly.pdbx_seq_one_letter_code
_entity_poly.pdbx_strand_id
1 'polypeptide(L)'
;MRGALPYQLQYVIHDENVEFIIFANRVASWKTVLGNFVMGLIFSGVGVFVLDMETNSFAFSHYFENGKKANFWELISSYNLGLLAFGILFSLVGVLFFVSVIHLTFSEGGYFVGTPTRLIHYKKGDVKIYMWELFTDEIKVDIDKKYIRLILKIGKYERKDKTEVFVPDKIEIISAENVSKIEKVARERIYSLSHLTK
;
A
#
# COMPACT_ATOMS: atom_id res chain seq x y z
N MET A 1 11.24 2.22 -25.05
CA MET A 1 12.31 1.73 -24.15
C MET A 1 12.72 2.90 -23.25
N ARG A 2 12.33 2.91 -21.96
CA ARG A 2 12.69 3.98 -21.02
C ARG A 2 14.00 3.61 -20.31
N GLY A 3 15.06 4.38 -20.60
CA GLY A 3 16.30 4.49 -19.81
C GLY A 3 17.21 3.25 -19.79
N ALA A 4 18.52 3.47 -19.74
CA ALA A 4 19.46 2.42 -19.34
C ALA A 4 19.11 1.92 -17.93
N LEU A 5 19.28 0.62 -17.68
CA LEU A 5 19.05 0.04 -16.34
C LEU A 5 19.94 0.74 -15.32
N PRO A 6 19.46 0.98 -14.08
CA PRO A 6 20.30 1.52 -13.02
C PRO A 6 21.57 0.70 -12.83
N TYR A 7 22.72 1.35 -12.66
CA TYR A 7 24.02 0.67 -12.50
C TYR A 7 24.01 -0.37 -11.37
N GLN A 8 23.35 -0.04 -10.26
CA GLN A 8 23.20 -0.96 -9.12
C GLN A 8 22.43 -2.23 -9.50
N LEU A 9 21.39 -2.10 -10.33
CA LEU A 9 20.62 -3.25 -10.80
C LEU A 9 21.46 -4.12 -11.75
N GLN A 10 22.25 -3.50 -12.64
CA GLN A 10 23.18 -4.24 -13.50
C GLN A 10 24.21 -5.02 -12.69
N TYR A 11 24.76 -4.41 -11.64
CA TYR A 11 25.69 -5.07 -10.73
C TYR A 11 25.08 -6.30 -10.02
N VAL A 12 23.81 -6.21 -9.60
CA VAL A 12 23.11 -7.31 -8.91
C VAL A 12 22.77 -8.46 -9.86
N ILE A 13 22.34 -8.14 -11.09
CA ILE A 13 22.09 -9.14 -12.14
C ILE A 13 23.38 -9.91 -12.43
N HIS A 14 24.53 -9.23 -12.40
CA HIS A 14 25.83 -9.80 -12.70
C HIS A 14 25.83 -10.39 -14.13
N ASP A 15 26.43 -11.56 -14.33
CA ASP A 15 26.50 -12.25 -15.62
C ASP A 15 25.30 -13.18 -15.91
N GLU A 16 24.21 -13.07 -15.13
CA GLU A 16 23.01 -13.87 -15.38
C GLU A 16 22.26 -13.38 -16.63
N ASN A 17 21.82 -14.32 -17.48
CA ASN A 17 20.95 -13.99 -18.60
C ASN A 17 19.62 -13.43 -18.08
N VAL A 18 19.16 -12.34 -18.68
CA VAL A 18 17.91 -11.72 -18.27
C VAL A 18 16.75 -12.18 -19.16
N GLU A 19 15.81 -12.90 -18.56
CA GLU A 19 14.65 -13.47 -19.26
C GLU A 19 13.53 -12.44 -19.45
N PHE A 20 13.33 -11.61 -18.42
CA PHE A 20 12.46 -10.44 -18.51
C PHE A 20 12.94 -9.32 -17.59
N ILE A 21 12.64 -8.09 -18.01
CA ILE A 21 12.75 -6.89 -17.20
C ILE A 21 11.48 -6.10 -17.38
N ILE A 22 10.88 -5.71 -16.26
CA ILE A 22 9.67 -4.91 -16.25
C ILE A 22 9.71 -3.89 -15.12
N PHE A 23 9.09 -2.75 -15.38
CA PHE A 23 8.92 -1.71 -14.38
C PHE A 23 7.48 -1.72 -13.89
N ALA A 24 7.29 -1.89 -12.58
CA ALA A 24 5.99 -1.75 -11.94
C ALA A 24 5.74 -0.25 -11.69
N ASN A 25 4.73 0.30 -12.35
CA ASN A 25 4.44 1.73 -12.25
C ASN A 25 3.94 2.15 -10.86
N ARG A 26 3.46 1.21 -10.04
CA ARG A 26 2.81 1.50 -8.76
C ARG A 26 3.22 0.52 -7.68
N VAL A 27 3.32 1.02 -6.45
CA VAL A 27 3.55 0.18 -5.26
C VAL A 27 2.27 -0.46 -4.72
N ALA A 28 1.10 0.17 -4.94
CA ALA A 28 -0.16 -0.27 -4.35
C ALA A 28 -1.30 -0.32 -5.36
N SER A 29 -2.27 -1.18 -5.06
CA SER A 29 -3.48 -1.33 -5.86
C SER A 29 -4.42 -0.14 -5.68
N TRP A 30 -5.25 0.15 -6.69
CA TRP A 30 -6.30 1.16 -6.58
C TRP A 30 -7.30 0.88 -5.45
N LYS A 31 -7.52 -0.40 -5.11
CA LYS A 31 -8.39 -0.76 -3.97
C LYS A 31 -7.81 -0.25 -2.65
N THR A 32 -6.50 -0.40 -2.46
CA THR A 32 -5.79 0.11 -1.28
C THR A 32 -5.82 1.63 -1.22
N VAL A 33 -5.56 2.30 -2.35
CA VAL A 33 -5.61 3.76 -2.45
C VAL A 33 -7.01 4.29 -2.14
N LEU A 34 -8.05 3.72 -2.75
CA LEU A 34 -9.44 4.10 -2.52
C LEU A 34 -9.87 3.82 -1.08
N GLY A 35 -9.46 2.69 -0.51
CA GLY A 35 -9.73 2.37 0.90
C GLY A 35 -9.17 3.43 1.85
N ASN A 36 -7.91 3.82 1.67
CA ASN A 36 -7.30 4.90 2.47
C ASN A 36 -7.98 6.25 2.26
N PHE A 37 -8.42 6.57 1.04
CA PHE A 37 -9.16 7.79 0.76
C PHE A 37 -10.50 7.84 1.50
N VAL A 38 -11.27 6.75 1.47
CA VAL A 38 -12.55 6.62 2.19
C VAL A 38 -12.33 6.76 3.69
N MET A 39 -11.31 6.09 4.24
CA MET A 39 -10.98 6.21 5.66
C MET A 39 -10.59 7.65 6.03
N GLY A 40 -9.81 8.34 5.18
CA GLY A 40 -9.48 9.75 5.37
C GLY A 40 -10.71 10.64 5.44
N LEU A 41 -11.70 10.42 4.57
CA LEU A 41 -12.98 11.14 4.60
C LEU A 41 -13.77 10.85 5.87
N ILE A 42 -13.87 9.59 6.30
CA ILE A 42 -14.61 9.20 7.52
C ILE A 42 -13.98 9.88 8.75
N PHE A 43 -12.67 9.73 8.95
CA PHE A 43 -11.99 10.30 10.12
C PHE A 43 -12.04 11.83 10.13
N SER A 44 -11.84 12.47 8.98
CA SER A 44 -11.96 13.92 8.87
C SER A 44 -13.39 14.40 9.13
N GLY A 45 -14.37 13.68 8.58
CA GLY A 45 -15.80 13.97 8.78
C GLY A 45 -16.22 13.86 10.24
N VAL A 46 -15.81 12.80 10.94
CA VAL A 46 -16.05 12.64 12.38
C VAL A 46 -15.40 13.76 13.18
N GLY A 47 -14.13 14.08 12.88
CA GLY A 47 -13.42 15.16 13.58
C GLY A 47 -14.10 16.52 13.40
N VAL A 48 -14.46 16.89 12.16
CA VAL A 48 -15.17 18.14 11.86
C VAL A 48 -16.56 18.14 12.50
N PHE A 49 -17.29 17.03 12.44
CA PHE A 49 -18.63 16.92 13.03
C PHE A 49 -18.62 17.13 14.54
N VAL A 50 -17.68 16.53 15.26
CA VAL A 50 -17.56 16.72 16.73
C VAL A 50 -17.24 18.17 17.06
N LEU A 51 -16.29 18.78 16.32
CA LEU A 51 -15.94 20.18 16.54
C LEU A 51 -17.12 21.11 16.22
N ASP A 52 -17.83 20.88 15.11
CA ASP A 52 -19.00 21.67 14.71
C ASP A 52 -20.16 21.54 15.71
N MET A 53 -20.47 20.32 16.16
CA MET A 53 -21.49 20.09 17.19
C MET A 53 -21.18 20.87 18.48
N GLU A 54 -19.94 20.82 18.97
CA GLU A 54 -19.54 21.53 20.18
C GLU A 54 -19.64 23.05 19.99
N THR A 55 -19.15 23.54 18.86
CA THR A 55 -19.21 24.97 18.48
C THR A 55 -20.64 25.48 18.43
N ASN A 56 -21.53 24.73 17.76
CA ASN A 56 -22.92 25.10 17.57
C ASN A 56 -23.71 24.98 18.88
N SER A 57 -23.45 23.96 19.69
CA SER A 57 -24.05 23.79 21.01
C SER A 57 -23.73 24.99 21.92
N PHE A 58 -22.45 25.38 22.00
CA PHE A 58 -22.05 26.54 22.78
C PHE A 58 -22.55 27.87 22.21
N ALA A 59 -22.49 28.06 20.89
CA ALA A 59 -23.00 29.27 20.25
C ALA A 59 -24.51 29.45 20.50
N PHE A 60 -25.26 28.35 20.46
CA PHE A 60 -26.68 28.34 20.74
C PHE A 60 -26.99 28.67 22.21
N SER A 61 -26.30 28.03 23.16
CA SER A 61 -26.50 28.32 24.59
C SER A 61 -26.13 29.75 24.94
N HIS A 62 -24.99 30.25 24.44
CA HIS A 62 -24.55 31.62 24.68
C HIS A 62 -25.53 32.65 24.12
N TYR A 63 -26.08 32.40 22.93
CA TYR A 63 -27.09 33.28 22.33
C TYR A 63 -28.38 33.31 23.16
N PHE A 64 -28.82 32.15 23.66
CA PHE A 64 -30.02 32.05 24.48
C PHE A 64 -29.85 32.76 25.84
N GLU A 65 -28.69 32.63 26.47
CA GLU A 65 -28.42 33.22 27.79
C GLU A 65 -28.09 34.72 27.72
N ASN A 66 -27.30 35.16 26.73
CA ASN A 66 -26.77 36.53 26.68
C ASN A 66 -27.43 37.42 25.62
N GLY A 67 -28.32 36.88 24.78
CA GLY A 67 -29.04 37.63 23.74
C GLY A 67 -28.15 38.15 22.60
N LYS A 68 -26.90 37.71 22.53
CA LYS A 68 -25.91 38.12 21.52
C LYS A 68 -25.10 36.91 21.05
N LYS A 69 -24.52 36.99 19.86
CA LYS A 69 -23.65 35.93 19.34
C LYS A 69 -22.34 35.89 20.15
N ALA A 70 -21.86 34.68 20.42
CA ALA A 70 -20.55 34.48 21.03
C ALA A 70 -19.44 34.99 20.11
N ASN A 71 -18.45 35.66 20.68
CA ASN A 71 -17.25 36.06 19.95
C ASN A 71 -16.27 34.88 19.84
N PHE A 72 -15.32 34.95 18.91
CA PHE A 72 -14.33 33.88 18.68
C PHE A 72 -13.55 33.47 19.95
N TRP A 73 -13.14 34.44 20.77
CA TRP A 73 -12.41 34.17 22.00
C TRP A 73 -13.26 33.45 23.05
N GLU A 74 -14.55 33.78 23.14
CA GLU A 74 -15.49 33.11 24.05
C GLU A 74 -15.71 31.66 23.61
N LEU A 75 -15.89 31.43 22.30
CA LEU A 75 -16.00 30.11 21.68
C LEU A 75 -14.76 29.24 21.95
N ILE A 76 -13.54 29.78 21.81
CA ILE A 76 -12.32 29.02 22.10
C ILE A 76 -12.21 28.68 23.58
N SER A 77 -12.52 29.64 24.46
CA SER A 77 -12.38 29.45 25.91
C SER A 77 -13.35 28.43 26.50
N SER A 78 -14.46 28.17 25.82
CA SER A 78 -15.54 27.32 26.31
C SER A 78 -15.47 25.87 25.83
N TYR A 79 -14.54 25.54 24.92
CA TYR A 79 -14.44 24.17 24.42
C TYR A 79 -14.16 23.20 25.57
N ASN A 80 -14.93 22.11 25.59
CA ASN A 80 -14.53 20.95 26.35
C ASN A 80 -13.21 20.42 25.80
N LEU A 81 -12.14 20.52 26.60
CA LEU A 81 -10.79 20.07 26.21
C LEU A 81 -10.77 18.61 25.73
N GLY A 82 -11.60 17.74 26.29
CA GLY A 82 -11.72 16.35 25.87
C GLY A 82 -12.32 16.20 24.47
N LEU A 83 -13.42 16.90 24.19
CA LEU A 83 -14.06 16.87 22.86
C LEU A 83 -13.20 17.57 21.81
N LEU A 84 -12.55 18.67 22.16
CA LEU A 84 -11.61 19.36 21.29
C LEU A 84 -10.41 18.45 20.96
N ALA A 85 -9.81 17.80 21.96
CA ALA A 85 -8.72 16.85 21.73
C ALA A 85 -9.18 15.68 20.86
N PHE A 86 -10.38 15.15 21.09
CA PHE A 86 -10.96 14.07 20.28
C PHE A 86 -11.18 14.50 18.83
N GLY A 87 -11.82 15.64 18.60
CA GLY A 87 -12.08 16.18 17.26
C GLY A 87 -10.78 16.42 16.48
N ILE A 88 -9.79 17.06 17.12
CA ILE A 88 -8.48 17.30 16.52
C ILE A 88 -7.76 15.98 16.20
N LEU A 89 -7.77 15.01 17.11
CA LEU A 89 -7.13 13.72 16.89
C LEU A 89 -7.73 13.00 15.67
N PHE A 90 -9.06 12.96 15.55
CA PHE A 90 -9.74 12.34 14.41
C PHE A 90 -9.43 13.08 13.10
N SER A 91 -9.44 14.41 13.11
CA SER A 91 -9.03 15.21 11.95
C SER A 91 -7.58 14.94 11.54
N LEU A 92 -6.64 14.85 12.50
CA LEU A 92 -5.24 14.52 12.24
C LEU A 92 -5.08 13.12 11.63
N VAL A 93 -5.79 12.12 12.17
CA VAL A 93 -5.80 10.77 11.59
C VAL A 93 -6.31 10.81 10.15
N GLY A 94 -7.36 11.58 9.88
CA GLY A 94 -7.87 11.80 8.52
C GLY A 94 -6.81 12.38 7.57
N VAL A 95 -6.05 13.38 8.02
CA VAL A 95 -4.93 13.96 7.26
C VAL A 95 -3.85 12.92 6.97
N LEU A 96 -3.48 12.07 7.94
CA LEU A 96 -2.50 11.00 7.73
C LEU A 96 -2.94 10.00 6.64
N PHE A 97 -4.23 9.67 6.58
CA PHE A 97 -4.77 8.87 5.50
C PHE A 97 -4.66 9.56 4.14
N PHE A 98 -4.95 10.86 4.04
CA PHE A 98 -4.78 11.60 2.78
C PHE A 98 -3.32 11.72 2.34
N VAL A 99 -2.39 11.97 3.27
CA VAL A 99 -0.95 11.93 2.98
C VAL A 99 -0.54 10.56 2.45
N SER A 100 -1.08 9.49 3.04
CA SER A 100 -0.86 8.12 2.56
C SER A 100 -1.42 7.88 1.15
N VAL A 101 -2.59 8.42 0.83
CA VAL A 101 -3.18 8.35 -0.53
C VAL A 101 -2.26 9.03 -1.56
N ILE A 102 -1.78 10.23 -1.25
CA ILE A 102 -0.85 10.97 -2.11
C ILE A 102 0.42 10.12 -2.29
N HIS A 103 1.01 9.67 -1.20
CA HIS A 103 2.24 8.88 -1.23
C HIS A 103 2.07 7.59 -2.06
N LEU A 104 1.00 6.83 -1.86
CA LEU A 104 0.75 5.58 -2.58
C LEU A 104 0.43 5.79 -4.07
N THR A 105 -0.20 6.91 -4.41
CA THR A 105 -0.56 7.24 -5.80
C THR A 105 0.67 7.61 -6.63
N PHE A 106 1.63 8.33 -6.05
CA PHE A 106 2.86 8.75 -6.74
C PHE A 106 4.05 7.82 -6.49
N SER A 107 3.91 6.83 -5.60
CA SER A 107 4.97 5.86 -5.34
C SER A 107 5.07 4.78 -6.42
N GLU A 108 6.19 4.80 -7.12
CA GLU A 108 6.55 3.77 -8.10
C GLU A 108 6.82 2.41 -7.44
N GLY A 109 6.55 1.33 -8.17
CA GLY A 109 6.75 -0.06 -7.72
C GLY A 109 8.19 -0.54 -7.86
N GLY A 110 8.94 -0.01 -8.83
CA GLY A 110 10.34 -0.38 -9.08
C GLY A 110 10.51 -1.41 -10.20
N TYR A 111 11.74 -1.86 -10.41
CA TYR A 111 12.09 -2.85 -11.43
C TYR A 111 11.95 -4.26 -10.88
N PHE A 112 11.41 -5.15 -11.70
CA PHE A 112 11.41 -6.58 -11.49
C PHE A 112 12.19 -7.23 -12.63
N VAL A 113 13.15 -8.08 -12.29
CA VAL A 113 14.02 -8.78 -13.23
C VAL A 113 13.96 -10.26 -12.95
N GLY A 114 13.55 -11.04 -13.95
CA GLY A 114 13.62 -12.49 -13.91
C GLY A 114 14.90 -12.98 -14.56
N THR A 115 15.65 -13.80 -13.83
CA THR A 115 16.82 -14.52 -14.32
C THR A 115 16.58 -16.02 -14.17
N PRO A 116 17.45 -16.91 -14.71
CA PRO A 116 17.28 -18.35 -14.56
C PRO A 116 17.20 -18.86 -13.12
N THR A 117 17.81 -18.16 -12.16
CA THR A 117 17.94 -18.62 -10.76
C THR A 117 17.01 -17.87 -9.80
N ARG A 118 16.66 -16.61 -10.11
CA ARG A 118 15.98 -15.73 -9.15
C ARG A 118 15.13 -14.65 -9.81
N LEU A 119 14.17 -14.15 -9.03
CA LEU A 119 13.47 -12.91 -9.25
C LEU A 119 14.12 -11.81 -8.40
N ILE A 120 14.51 -10.71 -9.04
CA ILE A 120 15.10 -9.55 -8.39
C ILE A 120 14.10 -8.40 -8.43
N HIS A 121 13.81 -7.81 -7.27
CA HIS A 121 13.07 -6.57 -7.14
C HIS A 121 14.02 -5.44 -6.73
N TYR A 122 14.09 -4.39 -7.54
CA TYR A 122 14.91 -3.21 -7.28
C TYR A 122 14.04 -1.96 -7.18
N LYS A 123 14.17 -1.21 -6.08
CA LYS A 123 13.46 0.04 -5.86
C LYS A 123 14.34 1.04 -5.11
N LYS A 124 14.74 2.12 -5.80
CA LYS A 124 15.48 3.27 -5.22
C LYS A 124 16.69 2.85 -4.37
N GLY A 125 17.49 1.89 -4.84
CA GLY A 125 18.67 1.40 -4.13
C GLY A 125 18.42 0.18 -3.25
N ASP A 126 17.17 -0.11 -2.88
CA ASP A 126 16.81 -1.36 -2.18
C ASP A 126 16.70 -2.51 -3.19
N VAL A 127 17.27 -3.65 -2.85
CA VAL A 127 17.35 -4.86 -3.68
C VAL A 127 16.83 -6.02 -2.86
N LYS A 128 15.77 -6.65 -3.36
CA LYS A 128 15.23 -7.89 -2.81
C LYS A 128 15.38 -8.99 -3.82
N ILE A 129 15.85 -10.14 -3.35
CA ILE A 129 16.15 -11.29 -4.19
C ILE A 129 15.29 -12.45 -3.70
N TYR A 130 14.58 -13.08 -4.63
CA TYR A 130 13.69 -14.19 -4.38
C TYR A 130 14.10 -15.36 -5.27
N MET A 131 14.60 -16.43 -4.66
CA MET A 131 14.94 -17.65 -5.39
C MET A 131 13.67 -18.32 -5.91
N TRP A 132 13.68 -18.86 -7.13
CA TRP A 132 12.47 -19.43 -7.75
C TRP A 132 11.89 -20.60 -6.96
N GLU A 133 12.73 -21.33 -6.22
CA GLU A 133 12.37 -22.45 -5.35
C GLU A 133 11.45 -22.03 -4.19
N LEU A 134 11.51 -20.76 -3.79
CA LEU A 134 10.67 -20.22 -2.72
C LEU A 134 9.24 -19.95 -3.17
N PHE A 135 8.94 -20.00 -4.47
CA PHE A 135 7.60 -19.76 -4.98
C PHE A 135 6.76 -21.04 -4.99
N THR A 136 5.46 -20.87 -4.80
CA THR A 136 4.46 -21.91 -5.05
C THR A 136 4.06 -21.89 -6.54
N ASP A 137 3.34 -22.92 -6.97
CA ASP A 137 2.71 -23.00 -8.29
C ASP A 137 1.48 -22.08 -8.45
N GLU A 138 1.05 -21.44 -7.35
CA GLU A 138 -0.05 -20.48 -7.36
C GLU A 138 0.39 -19.10 -7.86
N ILE A 139 0.11 -18.85 -9.14
CA ILE A 139 0.28 -17.54 -9.78
C ILE A 139 -1.10 -16.97 -10.11
N LYS A 140 -1.39 -15.74 -9.67
CA LYS A 140 -2.62 -15.02 -10.05
C LYS A 140 -2.29 -13.93 -11.04
N VAL A 141 -2.97 -13.94 -12.19
CA VAL A 141 -2.78 -12.94 -13.25
C VAL A 141 -4.11 -12.29 -13.61
N ASP A 142 -4.06 -10.99 -13.83
CA ASP A 142 -5.12 -10.21 -14.41
C ASP A 142 -4.50 -9.35 -15.52
N ILE A 143 -4.72 -9.78 -16.78
CA ILE A 143 -4.11 -9.17 -17.97
C ILE A 143 -4.66 -7.75 -18.17
N ASP A 144 -5.97 -7.57 -17.99
CA ASP A 144 -6.64 -6.27 -18.16
C ASP A 144 -6.12 -5.25 -17.16
N LYS A 145 -5.92 -5.68 -15.91
CA LYS A 145 -5.35 -4.83 -14.84
C LYS A 145 -3.83 -4.77 -14.85
N LYS A 146 -3.17 -5.44 -15.79
CA LYS A 146 -1.70 -5.52 -15.88
C LYS A 146 -1.08 -5.92 -14.54
N TYR A 147 -1.62 -6.98 -13.95
CA TYR A 147 -1.33 -7.37 -12.58
C TYR A 147 -0.93 -8.85 -12.50
N ILE A 148 0.15 -9.12 -11.78
CA ILE A 148 0.56 -10.49 -11.42
C ILE A 148 0.91 -10.56 -9.94
N ARG A 149 0.45 -11.64 -9.29
CA ARG A 149 0.80 -12.00 -7.92
C ARG A 149 1.44 -13.37 -7.90
N LEU A 150 2.63 -13.41 -7.33
CA LEU A 150 3.37 -14.63 -7.04
C LEU A 150 3.29 -14.91 -5.53
N ILE A 151 3.06 -16.17 -5.16
CA ILE A 151 2.93 -16.59 -3.76
C ILE A 151 4.19 -17.37 -3.36
N LEU A 152 4.68 -17.10 -2.16
CA LEU A 152 5.86 -17.78 -1.62
C LEU A 152 5.46 -18.90 -0.66
N LYS A 153 6.30 -19.93 -0.59
CA LYS A 153 6.24 -21.02 0.41
C LYS A 153 6.59 -20.53 1.81
N ILE A 154 7.28 -19.40 1.90
CA ILE A 154 7.60 -18.72 3.17
C ILE A 154 6.52 -17.69 3.51
N GLY A 155 6.42 -17.35 4.79
CA GLY A 155 5.41 -16.44 5.29
C GLY A 155 5.45 -16.34 6.81
N LYS A 156 4.34 -15.90 7.39
CA LYS A 156 4.22 -15.70 8.84
C LYS A 156 2.99 -16.41 9.38
N TYR A 157 3.07 -16.87 10.62
CA TYR A 157 1.89 -17.35 11.34
C TYR A 157 1.16 -16.16 11.96
N GLU A 158 -0.11 -15.99 11.60
CA GLU A 158 -1.00 -14.98 12.16
C GLU A 158 -2.08 -15.65 13.01
N ARG A 159 -2.36 -15.09 14.19
CA ARG A 159 -3.42 -15.58 15.06
C ARG A 159 -4.76 -15.00 14.61
N LYS A 160 -5.67 -15.85 14.13
CA LYS A 160 -7.06 -15.48 13.81
C LYS A 160 -8.01 -16.25 14.72
N ASP A 161 -8.82 -15.52 15.48
CA ASP A 161 -9.92 -16.07 16.29
C ASP A 161 -9.55 -17.32 17.11
N LYS A 162 -8.35 -17.29 17.71
CA LYS A 162 -7.72 -18.33 18.56
C LYS A 162 -6.94 -19.45 17.83
N THR A 163 -6.90 -19.48 16.51
CA THR A 163 -6.08 -20.45 15.73
C THR A 163 -4.91 -19.74 15.06
N GLU A 164 -3.73 -20.38 15.06
CA GLU A 164 -2.60 -19.92 14.27
C GLU A 164 -2.76 -20.38 12.82
N VAL A 165 -2.79 -19.42 11.90
CA VAL A 165 -2.95 -19.66 10.47
C VAL A 165 -1.68 -19.19 9.76
N PHE A 166 -1.11 -20.07 8.94
CA PHE A 166 0.01 -19.69 8.09
C PHE A 166 -0.45 -18.76 6.96
N VAL A 167 0.16 -17.57 6.87
CA VAL A 167 -0.10 -16.58 5.84
C VAL A 167 1.15 -16.45 4.97
N PRO A 168 1.13 -16.98 3.73
CA PRO A 168 2.28 -16.91 2.84
C PRO A 168 2.55 -15.47 2.38
N ASP A 169 3.83 -15.16 2.23
CA ASP A 169 4.28 -13.91 1.63
C ASP A 169 3.91 -13.85 0.15
N LYS A 170 3.68 -12.63 -0.34
CA LYS A 170 3.17 -12.37 -1.69
C LYS A 170 3.98 -11.28 -2.34
N ILE A 171 4.33 -11.49 -3.61
CA ILE A 171 4.94 -10.46 -4.46
C ILE A 171 3.88 -10.02 -5.45
N GLU A 172 3.55 -8.74 -5.39
CA GLU A 172 2.58 -8.12 -6.30
C GLU A 172 3.31 -7.18 -7.26
N ILE A 173 3.14 -7.45 -8.54
CA ILE A 173 3.66 -6.62 -9.62
C ILE A 173 2.46 -5.93 -10.26
N ILE A 174 2.37 -4.62 -10.06
CA ILE A 174 1.19 -3.83 -10.41
C ILE A 174 1.50 -2.92 -11.59
N SER A 175 0.60 -2.92 -12.58
CA SER A 175 0.71 -2.09 -13.78
C SER A 175 1.99 -2.37 -14.58
N ALA A 176 2.34 -3.65 -14.73
CA ALA A 176 3.47 -4.09 -15.53
C ALA A 176 3.08 -4.34 -17.00
N GLU A 177 3.96 -4.01 -17.92
CA GLU A 177 3.80 -4.40 -19.32
C GLU A 177 4.11 -5.88 -19.51
N ASN A 178 3.50 -6.50 -20.52
CA ASN A 178 3.76 -7.89 -20.93
C ASN A 178 3.59 -8.93 -19.80
N VAL A 179 2.55 -8.80 -18.99
CA VAL A 179 2.27 -9.71 -17.85
C VAL A 179 2.18 -11.18 -18.29
N SER A 180 1.69 -11.46 -19.49
CA SER A 180 1.65 -12.82 -20.06
C SER A 180 3.06 -13.43 -20.22
N LYS A 181 4.06 -12.64 -20.63
CA LYS A 181 5.45 -13.09 -20.73
C LYS A 181 6.00 -13.42 -19.34
N ILE A 182 5.74 -12.57 -18.36
CA ILE A 182 6.19 -12.76 -16.97
C ILE A 182 5.61 -14.05 -16.40
N GLU A 183 4.30 -14.25 -16.56
CA GLU A 183 3.59 -15.43 -16.07
C GLU A 183 4.19 -16.71 -16.67
N LYS A 184 4.39 -16.72 -18.00
CA LYS A 184 4.97 -17.86 -18.69
C LYS A 184 6.36 -18.20 -18.15
N VAL A 185 7.26 -17.21 -18.07
CA VAL A 185 8.63 -17.42 -17.57
C VAL A 185 8.60 -17.88 -16.11
N ALA A 186 7.81 -17.23 -15.25
CA ALA A 186 7.69 -17.60 -13.85
C ALA A 186 7.20 -19.05 -13.68
N ARG A 187 6.17 -19.45 -14.44
CA ARG A 187 5.64 -20.81 -14.41
C ARG A 187 6.66 -21.84 -14.88
N GLU A 188 7.34 -21.58 -15.99
CA GLU A 188 8.40 -22.45 -16.52
C GLU A 188 9.52 -22.65 -15.49
N ARG A 189 9.96 -21.56 -14.84
CA ARG A 189 11.01 -21.61 -13.80
C ARG A 189 10.58 -22.40 -12.58
N ILE A 190 9.41 -22.10 -12.02
CA ILE A 190 8.87 -22.79 -10.84
C ILE A 190 8.67 -24.28 -11.12
N TYR A 191 8.13 -24.62 -12.30
CA TYR A 191 7.90 -26.01 -12.71
C TYR A 191 9.20 -26.78 -12.90
N SER A 192 10.18 -26.20 -13.60
CA SER A 192 11.47 -26.86 -13.87
C SER A 192 12.19 -27.26 -12.58
N LEU A 193 12.15 -26.42 -11.56
CA LEU A 193 12.80 -26.67 -10.27
C LEU A 193 12.05 -27.71 -9.42
N SER A 194 10.72 -27.73 -9.50
CA SER A 194 9.91 -28.75 -8.82
C SER A 194 10.13 -30.17 -9.36
N HIS A 195 10.56 -30.30 -10.61
CA HIS A 195 10.83 -31.57 -11.26
C HIS A 195 12.30 -32.02 -11.16
N LEU A 196 13.22 -31.13 -10.81
CA LEU A 196 14.62 -31.47 -10.53
C LEU A 196 14.82 -32.02 -9.10
N THR A 197 13.80 -31.92 -8.24
CA THR A 197 13.84 -32.36 -6.83
C THR A 197 13.16 -33.71 -6.58
N LYS A 198 12.80 -34.46 -7.63
CA LYS A 198 12.34 -35.86 -7.57
C LYS A 198 13.40 -36.80 -8.11
#